data_AF-A0A7R9JMD8-F1
#
_entry.id   AF-A0A7R9JMD8-F1
#
_cell.length_a   1.000
_cell.length_b   1.000
_cell.length_c   1.000
_cell.angle_alpha   90.00
_cell.angle_beta   90.00
_cell.angle_gamma   90.00
#
_symmetry.space_group_name_H-M   'P 1'
#
loop_
_entity.id
_entity.type
_entity.pdbx_description
1 polymer ?
#
loop_
_entity_poly.entity_id
_entity_poly.type
_entity_poly.pdbx_seq_one_letter_code
_entity_poly.pdbx_strand_id
1 'polypeptide(L)'
;EVGSYSQSVPELASRWQGYIKSGVWELLDSDFWTLPYVFSAMEKRDPNLYDLLRESSLVLFKGDLNYRKLTGETNWPPTHSFHTALDGFHPTNVAILRTLKADTVCGLGPGQAEMVEKKDTDWNLTGKYGLIQFDPVF
;
A
#
# COMPACT_ATOMS: atom_id res chain seq x y z
N GLU A 1 11.46 34.24 -21.56
CA GLU A 1 12.56 33.37 -21.10
C GLU A 1 12.11 31.92 -21.24
N VAL A 2 12.83 31.12 -22.02
CA VAL A 2 12.52 29.68 -22.18
C VAL A 2 13.30 28.96 -21.09
N GLY A 3 12.59 28.38 -20.11
CA GLY A 3 13.21 27.68 -18.99
C GLY A 3 14.11 26.54 -19.48
N SER A 4 15.34 26.49 -18.96
CA SER A 4 16.27 25.39 -19.16
C SER A 4 15.64 24.08 -18.66
N TYR A 5 15.27 23.18 -19.57
CA TYR A 5 14.82 21.84 -19.19
C TYR A 5 16.02 20.99 -18.79
N SER A 6 15.95 20.37 -17.60
CA SER A 6 16.96 19.43 -17.13
C SER A 6 17.08 18.23 -18.08
N GLN A 7 18.30 17.89 -18.50
CA GLN A 7 18.59 16.68 -19.31
C GLN A 7 18.23 15.38 -18.59
N SER A 8 18.12 15.41 -17.26
CA SER A 8 17.81 14.22 -16.46
C SER A 8 16.43 13.64 -16.73
N VAL A 9 15.43 14.46 -17.08
CA VAL A 9 14.05 13.98 -17.30
C VAL A 9 13.93 13.16 -18.59
N PRO A 10 14.43 13.62 -19.75
CA PRO A 10 14.50 12.80 -20.96
C PRO A 10 15.31 11.50 -20.82
N GLU A 11 16.42 11.53 -20.08
CA GLU A 11 17.23 10.34 -19.79
C GLU A 11 16.44 9.30 -19.00
N LEU A 12 15.73 9.72 -17.94
CA LEU A 12 14.86 8.84 -17.16
C LEU A 12 13.74 8.23 -18.02
N ALA A 13 13.08 9.04 -18.84
CA ALA A 13 12.02 8.58 -19.73
C ALA A 13 12.55 7.50 -20.70
N SER A 14 13.70 7.74 -21.31
CA SER A 14 14.34 6.78 -22.24
C SER A 14 14.68 5.46 -21.55
N ARG A 15 15.20 5.53 -20.32
CA ARG A 15 15.51 4.35 -19.51
C ARG A 15 14.26 3.54 -19.15
N TRP A 16 13.20 4.20 -18.68
CA TRP A 16 11.95 3.53 -18.29
C TRP A 16 11.24 2.90 -19.49
N GLN A 17 11.25 3.57 -20.65
CA GLN A 17 10.77 2.96 -21.90
C GLN A 17 11.57 1.72 -22.27
N GLY A 18 12.89 1.73 -22.02
CA GLY A 18 13.74 0.55 -22.18
C GLY A 18 13.28 -0.63 -21.33
N TYR A 19 13.00 -0.40 -20.04
CA TYR A 19 12.52 -1.45 -19.13
C TYR A 19 11.17 -2.03 -19.53
N ILE A 20 10.25 -1.20 -20.02
CA ILE A 20 8.95 -1.68 -20.53
C ILE A 20 9.16 -2.52 -21.79
N LYS A 21 9.95 -2.03 -22.76
CA LYS A 21 10.21 -2.74 -24.02
C LYS A 21 10.95 -4.07 -23.81
N SER A 22 11.80 -4.17 -22.80
CA SER A 22 12.54 -5.39 -22.50
C SER A 22 11.79 -6.38 -21.59
N GLY A 23 10.59 -6.03 -21.11
CA GLY A 23 9.83 -6.86 -20.15
C GLY A 23 10.42 -6.87 -18.73
N VAL A 24 11.30 -5.92 -18.39
CA VAL A 24 11.77 -5.75 -17.00
C VAL A 24 10.68 -5.10 -16.16
N TRP A 25 9.95 -4.16 -16.74
CA TRP A 25 8.73 -3.59 -16.16
C TRP A 25 7.54 -4.00 -17.00
N GLU A 26 6.49 -4.42 -16.33
CA GLU A 26 5.19 -4.70 -16.94
C GLU A 26 4.14 -3.80 -16.30
N LEU A 27 3.22 -3.31 -17.13
CA LEU A 27 2.05 -2.56 -16.67
C LEU A 27 0.85 -3.51 -16.77
N LEU A 28 0.27 -3.82 -15.63
CA LEU A 28 -0.85 -4.73 -15.51
C LEU A 28 -2.03 -3.98 -14.89
N ASP A 29 -3.22 -4.27 -15.39
CA ASP A 29 -4.48 -3.73 -14.91
C ASP A 29 -5.43 -4.84 -14.48
N SER A 30 -6.36 -4.49 -13.60
CA SER A 30 -7.50 -5.32 -13.21
C SER A 30 -8.61 -4.40 -12.71
N ASP A 31 -9.84 -4.72 -13.06
CA ASP A 31 -11.03 -4.00 -12.58
C ASP A 31 -11.12 -4.04 -11.06
N PHE A 32 -10.62 -5.10 -10.41
CA PHE A 32 -10.68 -5.31 -8.96
C PHE A 32 -10.16 -4.11 -8.17
N TRP A 33 -9.12 -3.42 -8.67
CA TRP A 33 -8.55 -2.24 -8.02
C TRP A 33 -9.56 -1.11 -7.83
N THR A 34 -10.52 -1.00 -8.75
CA THR A 34 -11.55 0.04 -8.77
C THR A 34 -12.91 -0.40 -8.24
N LEU A 35 -13.09 -1.70 -7.95
CA LEU A 35 -14.27 -2.24 -7.30
C LEU A 35 -14.33 -1.87 -5.80
N PRO A 36 -15.52 -1.92 -5.15
CA PRO A 36 -15.67 -1.57 -3.74
C PRO A 36 -15.15 -2.65 -2.77
N TYR A 37 -14.62 -3.76 -3.27
CA TYR A 37 -14.17 -4.87 -2.44
C TYR A 37 -12.86 -4.54 -1.70
N VAL A 38 -12.78 -5.01 -0.46
CA VAL A 38 -11.54 -5.09 0.31
C VAL A 38 -10.67 -6.25 -0.19
N PHE A 39 -9.38 -6.23 0.11
CA PHE A 39 -8.43 -7.17 -0.51
C PHE A 39 -8.58 -8.62 -0.04
N SER A 40 -9.10 -8.88 1.17
CA SER A 40 -9.42 -10.25 1.60
C SER A 40 -10.47 -10.95 0.73
N ALA A 41 -11.24 -10.20 -0.07
CA ALA A 41 -12.16 -10.77 -1.05
C ALA A 41 -11.50 -11.14 -2.39
N MET A 42 -10.25 -10.73 -2.64
CA MET A 42 -9.60 -10.81 -3.96
C MET A 42 -9.51 -12.26 -4.46
N GLU A 43 -9.09 -13.21 -3.63
CA GLU A 43 -8.97 -14.63 -4.03
C GLU A 43 -10.28 -15.19 -4.61
N LYS A 44 -11.43 -14.75 -4.09
CA LYS A 44 -12.75 -15.20 -4.55
C LYS A 44 -13.29 -14.38 -5.72
N ARG A 45 -12.91 -13.10 -5.82
CA ARG A 45 -13.51 -12.14 -6.77
C ARG A 45 -12.69 -11.97 -8.04
N ASP A 46 -11.37 -12.08 -7.92
CA ASP A 46 -10.40 -12.04 -9.01
C ASP A 46 -9.23 -12.99 -8.68
N PRO A 47 -9.46 -14.31 -8.81
CA PRO A 47 -8.44 -15.32 -8.49
C PRO A 47 -7.20 -15.17 -9.36
N ASN A 48 -7.34 -14.72 -10.61
CA ASN A 48 -6.20 -14.52 -11.52
C ASN A 48 -5.27 -13.43 -10.99
N LEU A 49 -5.83 -12.32 -10.49
CA LEU A 49 -5.03 -11.27 -9.86
C LEU A 49 -4.37 -11.78 -8.57
N TYR A 50 -5.08 -12.54 -7.75
CA TYR A 50 -4.52 -13.10 -6.51
C TYR A 50 -3.35 -14.04 -6.80
N ASP A 51 -3.48 -14.93 -7.79
CA ASP A 51 -2.44 -15.85 -8.23
C ASP A 51 -1.22 -15.10 -8.78
N LEU A 52 -1.43 -14.04 -9.57
CA LEU A 52 -0.35 -13.17 -10.03
C LEU A 52 0.42 -12.52 -8.87
N LEU A 53 -0.28 -12.03 -7.84
CA LEU A 53 0.38 -11.49 -6.65
C LEU A 53 1.17 -12.58 -5.90
N ARG A 54 0.68 -13.82 -5.87
CA ARG A 54 1.34 -14.96 -5.22
C ARG A 54 2.69 -15.31 -5.86
N GLU A 55 2.87 -15.04 -7.15
CA GLU A 55 4.15 -15.24 -7.85
C GLU A 55 5.22 -14.20 -7.49
N SER A 56 4.82 -13.06 -6.91
CA SER A 56 5.76 -11.99 -6.55
C SER A 56 6.57 -12.34 -5.31
N SER A 57 7.82 -11.87 -5.20
CA SER A 57 8.60 -11.99 -3.96
C SER A 57 8.20 -10.98 -2.88
N LEU A 58 7.62 -9.86 -3.30
CA LEU A 58 7.14 -8.76 -2.46
C LEU A 58 6.13 -7.92 -3.24
N VAL A 59 4.99 -7.59 -2.61
CA VAL A 59 4.03 -6.63 -3.14
C VAL A 59 4.08 -5.34 -2.31
N LEU A 60 4.40 -4.23 -2.97
CA LEU A 60 4.44 -2.90 -2.36
C LEU A 60 3.14 -2.13 -2.64
N PHE A 61 2.26 -2.08 -1.64
CA PHE A 61 1.10 -1.21 -1.70
C PHE A 61 1.47 0.23 -1.35
N LYS A 62 0.79 1.19 -1.97
CA LYS A 62 1.10 2.62 -1.84
C LYS A 62 -0.15 3.41 -1.42
N GLY A 63 0.01 4.24 -0.40
CA GLY A 63 -1.00 5.24 -0.03
C GLY A 63 -2.15 4.71 0.83
N ASP A 64 -3.01 5.64 1.21
CA ASP A 64 -4.03 5.46 2.24
C ASP A 64 -5.18 4.53 1.81
N LEU A 65 -5.67 4.65 0.57
CA LEU A 65 -6.75 3.79 0.06
C LEU A 65 -6.33 2.31 0.04
N ASN A 66 -5.10 2.00 -0.37
CA ASN A 66 -4.61 0.63 -0.35
C ASN A 66 -4.49 0.09 1.08
N TYR A 67 -4.06 0.92 2.04
CA TYR A 67 -4.04 0.53 3.45
C TYR A 67 -5.44 0.19 3.96
N ARG A 68 -6.43 1.03 3.64
CA ARG A 68 -7.82 0.82 4.04
C ARG A 68 -8.40 -0.46 3.43
N LYS A 69 -8.16 -0.72 2.13
CA LYS A 69 -8.57 -1.98 1.49
C LYS A 69 -7.85 -3.22 2.03
N LEU A 70 -6.57 -3.09 2.42
CA LEU A 70 -5.81 -4.17 3.08
C LEU A 70 -6.40 -4.50 4.46
N THR A 71 -6.77 -3.48 5.23
CA THR A 71 -7.24 -3.61 6.61
C THR A 71 -8.76 -3.69 6.75
N GLY A 72 -9.46 -3.95 5.64
CA GLY A 72 -10.90 -4.17 5.65
C GLY A 72 -11.77 -2.94 5.92
N GLU A 73 -11.25 -1.72 5.73
CA GLU A 73 -11.97 -0.46 6.04
C GLU A 73 -12.51 -0.44 7.48
N THR A 74 -11.74 -0.99 8.43
CA THR A 74 -12.18 -1.21 9.81
C THR A 74 -11.39 -0.33 10.78
N ASN A 75 -12.09 0.20 11.79
CA ASN A 75 -11.48 0.95 12.90
C ASN A 75 -10.94 -0.02 13.95
N TRP A 76 -9.78 -0.59 13.65
CA TRP A 76 -9.05 -1.47 14.56
C TRP A 76 -8.55 -0.73 15.80
N PRO A 77 -8.44 -1.41 16.96
CA PRO A 77 -7.57 -0.93 18.02
C PRO A 77 -6.16 -0.66 17.46
N PRO A 78 -5.50 0.45 17.79
CA PRO A 78 -4.19 0.77 17.20
C PRO A 78 -3.12 -0.32 17.40
N THR A 79 -3.23 -1.08 18.48
CA THR A 79 -2.34 -2.20 18.82
C THR A 79 -2.73 -3.54 18.20
N HIS A 80 -3.85 -3.61 17.47
CA HIS A 80 -4.28 -4.82 16.78
C HIS A 80 -3.21 -5.26 15.77
N SER A 81 -2.99 -6.57 15.62
CA SER A 81 -1.93 -7.08 14.74
C SER A 81 -2.18 -6.68 13.28
N PHE A 82 -1.15 -6.18 12.59
CA PHE A 82 -1.25 -5.90 11.14
C PHE A 82 -1.52 -7.18 10.35
N HIS A 83 -0.83 -8.28 10.68
CA HIS A 83 -1.05 -9.59 10.06
C HIS A 83 -2.51 -10.03 10.17
N THR A 84 -3.11 -9.91 11.36
CA THR A 84 -4.52 -10.30 11.57
C THR A 84 -5.49 -9.34 10.88
N ALA A 85 -5.16 -8.04 10.81
CA ALA A 85 -5.98 -7.04 10.12
C ALA A 85 -6.07 -7.27 8.60
N LEU A 86 -5.13 -8.02 8.00
CA LEU A 86 -5.20 -8.40 6.58
C LEU A 86 -6.30 -9.42 6.28
N ASP A 87 -6.93 -10.01 7.30
CA ASP A 87 -8.10 -10.87 7.15
C ASP A 87 -7.91 -12.00 6.12
N GLY A 88 -6.75 -12.68 6.18
CA GLY A 88 -6.42 -13.78 5.27
C GLY A 88 -5.84 -13.34 3.91
N PHE A 89 -5.68 -12.04 3.67
CA PHE A 89 -4.99 -11.54 2.47
C PHE A 89 -3.46 -11.67 2.60
N HIS A 90 -2.94 -12.88 2.37
CA HIS A 90 -1.50 -13.17 2.37
C HIS A 90 -1.06 -13.86 1.06
N PRO A 91 -1.24 -13.22 -0.11
CA PRO A 91 -0.83 -13.84 -1.38
C PRO A 91 0.68 -14.06 -1.45
N THR A 92 1.46 -13.12 -0.92
CA THR A 92 2.92 -13.16 -0.80
C THR A 92 3.36 -12.20 0.31
N ASN A 93 4.66 -11.93 0.46
CA ASN A 93 5.15 -10.90 1.36
C ASN A 93 4.55 -9.54 0.95
N VAL A 94 3.97 -8.83 1.91
CA VAL A 94 3.30 -7.54 1.66
C VAL A 94 4.03 -6.44 2.42
N ALA A 95 4.24 -5.30 1.77
CA ALA A 95 4.53 -4.07 2.49
C ALA A 95 3.63 -2.93 2.04
N ILE A 96 3.29 -2.05 2.96
CA ILE A 96 2.48 -0.86 2.71
C ILE A 96 3.26 0.40 3.07
N LEU A 97 3.36 1.32 2.12
CA LEU A 97 3.94 2.65 2.30
C LEU A 97 2.80 3.67 2.33
N ARG A 98 2.41 4.10 3.52
CA ARG A 98 1.20 4.90 3.74
C ARG A 98 1.55 6.25 4.39
N THR A 99 0.93 7.33 3.94
CA THR A 99 0.71 8.52 4.77
C THR A 99 -0.70 8.46 5.33
N LEU A 100 -0.87 8.74 6.62
CA LEU A 100 -2.14 8.53 7.30
C LEU A 100 -3.14 9.64 6.94
N LYS A 101 -4.22 9.27 6.25
CA LYS A 101 -5.29 10.18 5.80
C LYS A 101 -6.69 9.65 6.15
N ALA A 102 -6.75 8.71 7.09
CA ALA A 102 -7.96 8.07 7.58
C ALA A 102 -7.74 7.54 9.00
N ASP A 103 -8.84 7.46 9.74
CA ASP A 103 -8.90 7.09 11.16
C ASP A 103 -8.39 5.67 11.46
N THR A 104 -8.49 4.76 10.49
CA THR A 104 -7.97 3.39 10.62
C THR A 104 -6.44 3.34 10.79
N VAL A 105 -5.99 2.56 11.78
CA VAL A 105 -4.58 2.20 11.99
C VAL A 105 -4.52 0.93 12.85
N CYS A 106 -3.54 0.09 12.59
CA CYS A 106 -3.23 -1.07 13.43
C CYS A 106 -1.71 -1.27 13.49
N GLY A 107 -1.25 -2.25 14.27
CA GLY A 107 0.14 -2.68 14.36
C GLY A 107 1.07 -1.69 15.06
N LEU A 108 0.53 -0.75 15.84
CA LEU A 108 1.31 0.15 16.68
C LEU A 108 1.67 -0.51 18.01
N GLY A 109 2.77 -0.04 18.62
CA GLY A 109 3.13 -0.40 19.98
C GLY A 109 2.17 0.21 21.00
N PRO A 110 1.97 -0.41 22.18
CA PRO A 110 1.15 0.16 23.25
C PRO A 110 1.59 1.58 23.62
N GLY A 111 0.65 2.51 23.72
CA GLY A 111 0.93 3.91 24.08
C GLY A 111 1.40 4.80 22.92
N GLN A 112 1.71 4.25 21.74
CA GLN A 112 2.22 5.05 20.62
C GLN A 112 1.15 5.97 20.05
N ALA A 113 -0.08 5.48 19.84
CA ALA A 113 -1.18 6.28 19.33
C ALA A 113 -1.49 7.44 20.30
N GLU A 114 -1.59 7.13 21.60
CA GLU A 114 -1.88 8.09 22.66
C GLU A 114 -0.78 9.16 22.80
N MET A 115 0.48 8.77 22.56
CA MET A 115 1.60 9.71 22.58
C MET A 115 1.53 10.71 21.41
N VAL A 116 1.15 10.25 20.21
CA VAL A 116 1.04 11.12 19.03
C VAL A 116 -0.21 12.00 19.12
N GLU A 117 -1.34 11.43 19.57
CA GLU A 117 -2.61 12.12 19.80
C GLU A 117 -2.46 13.34 20.72
N LYS A 118 -1.64 13.21 21.78
CA LYS A 118 -1.34 14.34 22.69
C LYS A 118 -0.63 15.52 22.01
N LYS A 119 0.02 15.29 20.86
CA LYS A 119 0.78 16.31 20.12
C LYS A 119 -0.01 16.86 18.94
N ASP A 120 -0.79 16.02 18.28
CA ASP A 120 -1.62 16.36 17.11
C ASP A 120 -2.87 15.47 17.15
N THR A 121 -4.04 16.06 17.41
CA THR A 121 -5.31 15.32 17.51
C THR A 121 -5.81 14.80 16.17
N ASP A 122 -5.30 15.34 15.05
CA ASP A 122 -5.68 14.92 13.70
C ASP A 122 -4.53 14.17 13.00
N TRP A 123 -3.62 13.56 13.77
CA TRP A 123 -2.40 12.95 13.28
C TRP A 123 -2.64 11.85 12.23
N ASN A 124 -3.75 11.11 12.33
CA ASN A 124 -4.13 10.05 11.40
C ASN A 124 -4.96 10.53 10.19
N LEU A 125 -5.32 11.82 10.11
CA LEU A 125 -6.18 12.38 9.05
C LEU A 125 -5.45 13.33 8.10
N THR A 126 -4.35 13.93 8.55
CA THR A 126 -3.73 15.08 7.85
C THR A 126 -2.67 14.70 6.81
N GLY A 127 -2.23 13.45 6.76
CA GLY A 127 -1.13 13.00 5.91
C GLY A 127 0.26 13.40 6.40
N LYS A 128 0.38 14.03 7.58
CA LYS A 128 1.67 14.46 8.16
C LYS A 128 2.51 13.28 8.66
N TYR A 129 1.85 12.21 9.08
CA TYR A 129 2.50 11.00 9.59
C TYR A 129 2.53 9.92 8.51
N GLY A 130 3.57 9.09 8.56
CA GLY A 130 3.77 8.00 7.62
C GLY A 130 4.06 6.69 8.35
N LEU A 131 3.73 5.58 7.69
CA LEU A 131 3.91 4.25 8.21
C LEU A 131 4.45 3.33 7.10
N ILE A 132 5.41 2.50 7.47
CA ILE A 132 5.92 1.40 6.67
C ILE A 132 5.67 0.13 7.46
N GLN A 133 4.77 -0.72 6.95
CA GLN A 133 4.36 -1.96 7.60
C GLN A 133 4.65 -3.13 6.67
N PHE A 134 5.23 -4.20 7.22
CA PHE A 134 5.63 -5.40 6.49
C PHE A 134 4.95 -6.62 7.12
N ASP A 135 4.40 -7.48 6.27
CA ASP A 135 3.80 -8.77 6.62
C ASP A 135 4.46 -9.87 5.77
N PRO A 136 5.24 -10.79 6.38
CA PRO A 136 5.83 -11.91 5.67
C PRO A 136 4.85 -13.08 5.51
N VAL A 137 5.01 -13.89 4.46
CA VAL A 137 4.42 -15.24 4.41
C VAL A 137 5.32 -16.19 5.20
N PHE A 138 4.73 -16.98 6.10
CA PHE A 138 5.42 -18.04 6.84
C PHE A 138 5.39 -19.36 6.07
#